data_AF-A0A4P5XJS1-F1
#
_entry.id   AF-A0A4P5XJS1-F1
#
_cell.length_a   1.000
_cell.length_b   1.000
_cell.length_c   1.000
_cell.angle_alpha   90.00
_cell.angle_beta   90.00
_cell.angle_gamma   90.00
#
_symmetry.space_group_name_H-M   'P 1'
#
loop_
_entity.id
_entity.type
_entity.pdbx_description
1 polymer ?
#
loop_
_entity_poly.entity_id
_entity_poly.type
_entity_poly.pdbx_seq_one_letter_code
_entity_poly.pdbx_strand_id
1 'polypeptide(L)'
;MYLVAPATAASIGRMAHGIAEGAVGATLACAIGRMEQGRAKVLVAPTMHGAMHNSILVKALRELNDIGVRIIPPRDAYGKHNLPDDAALVQEVCAAAVALKARR
;
A
#
# COMPACT_ATOMS: atom_id res chain seq x y z
N MET A 1 -2.66 10.48 -6.46
CA MET A 1 -2.64 9.42 -5.44
C MET A 1 -2.32 8.11 -6.12
N TYR A 2 -1.85 7.12 -5.39
CA TYR A 2 -1.47 5.82 -5.92
C TYR A 2 -2.07 4.74 -5.02
N LEU A 3 -2.77 3.77 -5.61
CA LEU A 3 -3.33 2.61 -4.93
C LEU A 3 -2.73 1.33 -5.55
N VAL A 4 -2.26 0.41 -4.71
CA VAL A 4 -1.91 -0.95 -5.11
C VAL A 4 -2.91 -1.92 -4.49
N ALA A 5 -3.78 -2.48 -5.31
CA ALA A 5 -4.84 -3.39 -4.92
C ALA A 5 -5.05 -4.43 -6.05
N PRO A 6 -4.65 -5.70 -5.86
CA PRO A 6 -3.99 -6.27 -4.69
C PRO A 6 -2.51 -5.89 -4.57
N ALA A 7 -2.02 -5.72 -3.33
CA ALA A 7 -0.60 -5.65 -3.00
C ALA A 7 -0.11 -7.01 -2.48
N THR A 8 0.65 -7.73 -3.29
CA THR A 8 1.22 -9.03 -2.91
C THR A 8 2.42 -8.86 -1.98
N ALA A 9 2.81 -9.91 -1.27
CA ALA A 9 4.01 -9.90 -0.42
C ALA A 9 5.28 -9.50 -1.20
N ALA A 10 5.40 -9.93 -2.47
CA ALA A 10 6.51 -9.58 -3.33
C ALA A 10 6.54 -8.08 -3.67
N SER A 11 5.38 -7.50 -3.99
CA SER A 11 5.28 -6.06 -4.25
C SER A 11 5.57 -5.23 -3.00
N ILE A 12 5.04 -5.65 -1.84
CA ILE A 12 5.28 -4.99 -0.53
C ILE A 12 6.77 -5.07 -0.17
N GLY A 13 7.39 -6.25 -0.26
CA GLY A 13 8.80 -6.44 0.06
C GLY A 13 9.72 -5.63 -0.85
N ARG A 14 9.49 -5.66 -2.18
CA ARG A 14 10.25 -4.83 -3.12
C ARG A 14 10.09 -3.34 -2.82
N MET A 15 8.87 -2.89 -2.54
CA MET A 15 8.58 -1.50 -2.19
C MET A 15 9.32 -1.07 -0.92
N ALA A 16 9.26 -1.87 0.15
CA ALA A 16 9.95 -1.58 1.42
C ALA A 16 11.47 -1.52 1.26
N HIS A 17 12.05 -2.31 0.34
CA HIS A 17 13.48 -2.31 0.06
C HIS A 17 13.90 -1.35 -1.09
N GLY A 18 13.00 -0.54 -1.63
CA GLY A 18 13.30 0.39 -2.71
C GLY A 18 13.66 -0.27 -4.06
N ILE A 19 13.28 -1.54 -4.26
CA ILE A 19 13.53 -2.27 -5.50
C ILE A 19 12.52 -1.83 -6.56
N ALA A 20 12.96 -0.96 -7.46
CA ALA A 20 12.15 -0.31 -8.50
C ALA A 20 12.05 -1.11 -9.81
N GLU A 21 11.85 -2.44 -9.74
CA GLU A 21 11.80 -3.30 -10.92
C GLU A 21 10.44 -3.24 -11.64
N GLY A 22 10.49 -3.11 -12.98
CA GLY A 22 9.31 -3.04 -13.84
C GLY A 22 8.49 -1.75 -13.66
N ALA A 23 7.43 -1.62 -14.45
CA ALA A 23 6.63 -0.39 -14.47
C ALA A 23 5.98 -0.09 -13.12
N VAL A 24 5.50 -1.12 -12.41
CA VAL A 24 4.86 -0.97 -11.10
C VAL A 24 5.89 -0.55 -10.04
N GLY A 25 7.05 -1.21 -9.98
CA GLY A 25 8.10 -0.88 -9.01
C GLY A 25 8.64 0.54 -9.20
N ALA A 26 8.95 0.91 -10.44
CA ALA A 26 9.39 2.27 -10.78
C ALA A 26 8.33 3.33 -10.43
N THR A 27 7.05 3.07 -10.73
CA THR A 27 5.95 3.96 -10.37
C THR A 27 5.84 4.15 -8.87
N LEU A 28 6.00 3.08 -8.08
CA LEU A 28 5.94 3.14 -6.62
C LEU A 28 7.12 3.89 -6.01
N ALA A 29 8.33 3.71 -6.53
CA ALA A 29 9.49 4.47 -6.10
C ALA A 29 9.26 5.99 -6.32
N CYS A 30 8.76 6.39 -7.49
CA CYS A 30 8.39 7.79 -7.73
C CYS A 30 7.23 8.25 -6.84
N ALA A 31 6.26 7.38 -6.56
CA ALA A 31 5.10 7.69 -5.73
C ALA A 31 5.53 8.00 -4.28
N ILE A 32 6.47 7.24 -3.72
CA ILE A 32 7.05 7.49 -2.39
C ILE A 32 7.73 8.86 -2.36
N GLY A 33 8.64 9.15 -3.30
CA GLY A 33 9.32 10.46 -3.32
C GLY A 33 8.36 11.64 -3.45
N ARG A 34 7.29 11.50 -4.25
CA ARG A 34 6.23 12.53 -4.33
C ARG A 34 5.40 12.63 -3.06
N MET A 35 5.21 11.53 -2.34
CA MET A 35 4.50 11.51 -1.06
C MET A 35 5.29 12.20 0.04
N GLU A 36 6.60 11.96 0.11
CA GLU A 36 7.53 12.64 1.04
C GLU A 36 7.56 14.16 0.79
N GLN A 37 7.47 14.57 -0.48
CA GLN A 37 7.29 15.98 -0.87
C GLN A 37 5.88 16.53 -0.56
N GLY A 38 4.98 15.74 0.03
CA GLY A 38 3.59 16.14 0.31
C GLY A 38 2.69 16.27 -0.93
N ARG A 39 3.15 15.83 -2.11
CA ARG A 39 2.45 15.99 -3.41
C ARG A 39 1.61 14.78 -3.80
N ALA A 40 1.69 13.70 -3.04
CA ALA A 40 0.96 12.47 -3.28
C ALA A 40 0.57 11.77 -1.97
N LYS A 41 -0.30 10.76 -2.12
CA LYS A 41 -0.64 9.77 -1.11
C LYS A 41 -0.47 8.40 -1.75
N VAL A 42 0.08 7.45 -1.01
CA VAL A 42 0.29 6.06 -1.43
C VAL A 42 -0.49 5.16 -0.49
N LEU A 43 -1.30 4.28 -1.07
CA LEU A 43 -2.14 3.32 -0.37
C LEU A 43 -1.83 1.91 -0.90
N VAL A 44 -1.82 0.92 -0.01
CA VAL A 44 -1.65 -0.49 -0.38
C VAL A 44 -2.70 -1.34 0.31
N ALA A 45 -3.27 -2.30 -0.42
CA ALA A 45 -4.22 -3.27 0.09
C ALA A 45 -3.57 -4.67 0.06
N PRO A 46 -2.95 -5.13 1.16
CA PRO A 46 -2.25 -6.42 1.20
C PRO A 46 -3.21 -7.57 0.86
N THR A 47 -2.80 -8.47 -0.03
CA THR A 47 -3.60 -9.65 -0.39
C THR A 47 -2.68 -10.83 -0.65
N MET A 48 -2.84 -11.89 0.15
CA MET A 48 -2.00 -13.08 0.10
C MET A 48 -2.59 -14.24 0.91
N HIS A 49 -2.00 -15.42 0.71
CA HIS A 49 -2.28 -16.58 1.56
C HIS A 49 -1.85 -16.32 3.01
N GLY A 50 -2.61 -16.79 4.01
CA GLY A 50 -2.31 -16.51 5.42
C GLY A 50 -0.93 -17.02 5.88
N ALA A 51 -0.43 -18.10 5.31
CA ALA A 51 0.93 -18.60 5.58
C ALA A 51 2.04 -17.59 5.19
N MET A 52 1.74 -16.60 4.34
CA MET A 52 2.67 -15.52 4.00
C MET A 52 2.62 -14.36 5.00
N HIS A 53 1.68 -14.37 5.96
CA HIS A 53 1.64 -13.43 7.07
C HIS A 53 2.69 -13.83 8.12
N ASN A 54 3.93 -13.43 7.85
CA ASN A 54 5.07 -13.69 8.71
C ASN A 54 5.73 -12.39 9.18
N SER A 55 6.77 -12.53 10.01
CA SER A 55 7.50 -11.39 10.56
C SER A 55 8.15 -10.50 9.49
N ILE A 56 8.53 -11.05 8.34
CA ILE A 56 9.13 -10.27 7.22
C ILE A 56 8.07 -9.34 6.62
N LEU A 57 6.88 -9.87 6.32
CA LEU A 57 5.77 -9.06 5.83
C LEU A 57 5.37 -7.98 6.84
N VAL A 58 5.21 -8.36 8.11
CA VAL A 58 4.82 -7.43 9.18
C VAL A 58 5.83 -6.31 9.34
N LYS A 59 7.13 -6.62 9.28
CA LYS A 59 8.20 -5.62 9.32
C LYS A 59 8.11 -4.67 8.12
N ALA A 60 7.99 -5.19 6.91
CA ALA A 60 7.88 -4.37 5.70
C ALA A 60 6.64 -3.44 5.73
N LEU A 61 5.49 -3.95 6.17
CA LEU A 61 4.28 -3.13 6.33
C LEU A 61 4.45 -2.02 7.37
N ARG A 62 5.13 -2.29 8.49
CA ARG A 62 5.45 -1.28 9.50
C ARG A 62 6.37 -0.21 8.95
N GLU A 63 7.47 -0.59 8.31
CA GLU A 63 8.43 0.35 7.71
C GLU A 63 7.75 1.26 6.68
N LEU A 64 6.89 0.70 5.82
CA LEU A 64 6.11 1.48 4.85
C LEU A 64 5.10 2.41 5.53
N ASN A 65 4.42 1.95 6.58
CA ASN A 65 3.48 2.76 7.34
C ASN A 65 4.18 3.93 8.06
N ASP A 66 5.36 3.69 8.62
CA ASP A 66 6.15 4.69 9.35
C ASP A 66 6.59 5.85 8.44
N ILE A 67 6.85 5.58 7.16
CA ILE A 67 7.14 6.62 6.16
C ILE A 67 5.88 7.26 5.54
N GLY A 68 4.68 6.86 5.98
CA GLY A 68 3.41 7.47 5.62
C GLY A 68 2.59 6.77 4.53
N VAL A 69 2.96 5.56 4.12
CA VAL A 69 2.11 4.72 3.25
C VAL A 69 0.89 4.26 4.04
N ARG A 70 -0.30 4.43 3.48
CA ARG A 70 -1.54 3.95 4.09
C ARG A 70 -1.74 2.47 3.81
N ILE A 71 -1.78 1.65 4.87
CA ILE A 71 -2.14 0.24 4.76
C ILE A 71 -3.66 0.11 4.89
N ILE A 72 -4.33 -0.36 3.83
CA ILE A 72 -5.74 -0.72 3.85
C ILE A 72 -5.82 -2.17 4.36
N PRO A 73 -6.44 -2.43 5.52
CA PRO A 73 -6.44 -3.76 6.10
C PRO A 73 -7.16 -4.76 5.17
N PRO A 74 -6.64 -5.99 5.03
CA PRO A 74 -7.31 -7.03 4.27
C PRO A 74 -8.63 -7.43 4.92
N ARG A 75 -9.52 -8.03 4.13
CA ARG A 75 -10.70 -8.70 4.68
C ARG A 75 -10.29 -10.08 5.17
N ASP A 76 -10.27 -10.25 6.48
CA ASP A 76 -9.98 -11.54 7.10
C ASP A 76 -11.15 -12.51 6.86
N ALA A 77 -10.90 -13.56 6.09
CA ALA A 77 -11.81 -14.70 5.97
C ALA A 77 -11.00 -15.99 5.80
N TYR A 78 -11.31 -16.99 6.64
CA TYR A 78 -10.79 -18.36 6.54
C TYR A 78 -9.25 -18.47 6.40
N GLY A 79 -8.49 -17.74 7.23
CA GLY A 79 -7.02 -17.80 7.22
C GLY A 79 -6.38 -17.26 5.94
N LYS A 80 -7.09 -16.43 5.17
CA LYS A 80 -6.59 -15.69 4.00
C LYS A 80 -6.79 -14.20 4.18
N HIS A 81 -5.79 -13.44 3.76
CA HIS A 81 -5.91 -11.99 3.61
C HIS A 81 -6.48 -11.71 2.23
N ASN A 82 -7.80 -11.60 2.15
CA ASN A 82 -8.48 -11.29 0.90
C ASN A 82 -8.45 -9.78 0.65
N LEU A 83 -8.57 -9.43 -0.63
CA LEU A 83 -8.75 -8.03 -1.01
C LEU A 83 -10.01 -7.48 -0.33
N PRO A 84 -9.96 -6.24 0.18
CA PRO A 84 -11.16 -5.51 0.61
C PRO A 84 -12.17 -5.41 -0.52
N ASP A 85 -13.43 -5.12 -0.19
CA ASP A 85 -14.42 -4.84 -1.22
C ASP A 85 -14.11 -3.52 -1.96
N ASP A 86 -14.65 -3.40 -3.17
CA ASP A 86 -14.41 -2.22 -4.01
C ASP A 86 -14.89 -0.95 -3.31
N ALA A 87 -15.98 -1.01 -2.54
CA ALA A 87 -16.51 0.12 -1.80
C ALA A 87 -15.52 0.65 -0.75
N ALA A 88 -14.90 -0.22 0.04
CA ALA A 88 -13.88 0.15 1.02
C ALA A 88 -12.62 0.72 0.34
N LEU A 89 -12.18 0.11 -0.77
CA LEU A 89 -11.05 0.64 -1.54
C LEU A 89 -11.35 2.04 -2.08
N VAL A 90 -12.52 2.25 -2.68
CA VAL A 90 -12.96 3.55 -3.20
C VAL A 90 -13.06 4.57 -2.07
N GLN A 91 -13.61 4.19 -0.92
CA GLN A 91 -13.73 5.08 0.24
C GLN A 91 -12.35 5.57 0.73
N GLU A 92 -11.37 4.67 0.87
CA GLU A 92 -10.00 5.03 1.27
C GLU A 92 -9.33 5.95 0.25
N VAL A 93 -9.52 5.69 -1.05
CA VAL A 93 -9.01 6.53 -2.15
C VAL A 93 -9.65 7.93 -2.10
N CYS A 94 -10.98 8.03 -1.93
CA CYS A 94 -11.69 9.29 -1.79
C CYS A 94 -11.19 10.09 -0.58
N ALA A 95 -11.05 9.45 0.58
CA ALA A 95 -10.53 10.09 1.78
C ALA A 95 -9.10 10.63 1.57
N ALA A 96 -8.23 9.83 0.94
CA ALA A 96 -6.87 10.27 0.62
C ALA A 96 -6.82 11.43 -0.38
N ALA A 97 -7.74 11.45 -1.37
CA ALA A 97 -7.85 12.52 -2.34
C ALA A 97 -8.26 13.86 -1.68
N VAL A 98 -9.26 13.82 -0.80
CA VAL A 98 -9.71 15.00 -0.04
C VAL A 98 -8.59 15.53 0.85
N ALA A 99 -7.89 14.65 1.57
CA ALA A 99 -6.78 15.03 2.44
C ALA A 99 -5.60 15.67 1.67
N LEU A 100 -5.35 15.23 0.42
CA LEU A 100 -4.32 15.83 -0.43
C LEU A 100 -4.74 17.22 -0.95
N LYS A 101 -6.02 17.42 -1.27
CA LYS A 101 -6.55 18.72 -1.70
C LYS A 101 -6.44 19.77 -0.58
N ALA A 102 -6.73 19.38 0.66
CA ALA A 102 -6.67 20.30 1.82
C ALA A 102 -5.25 20.81 2.16
N ARG A 103 -4.19 20.20 1.59
CA ARG A 103 -2.80 20.62 1.78
C ARG A 103 -2.26 21.53 0.66
N ARG A 104 -3.04 21.75 -0.40
CA ARG A 104 -2.71 22.68 -1.49
C ARG A 104 -3.45 23.98 -1.30
#